data_AF-A0A7C3Q3Z0-F1
#
_entry.id   AF-A0A7C3Q3Z0-F1
#
_cell.length_a   1.000
_cell.length_b   1.000
_cell.length_c   1.000
_cell.angle_alpha   90.00
_cell.angle_beta   90.00
_cell.angle_gamma   90.00
#
_symmetry.space_group_name_H-M   'P 1'
#
loop_
_entity.id
_entity.type
_entity.pdbx_description
1 polymer ?
#
loop_
_entity_poly.entity_id
_entity_poly.type
_entity_poly.pdbx_seq_one_letter_code
_entity_poly.pdbx_strand_id
1 'polypeptide(L)'
;MKAWVNILFLFALRLGAQSYSLEIRISDDPTLGGKIKHTTRFASVAERDKEVQQFLFTLWDNAYLAARIDSSAGDSLKQLVYISAGQPYEWASLRKGNADEGLLSAVGFREKIYNGKTLYYKDLRKL
;
A
#
# COMPACT_ATOMS: atom_id res chain seq x y z
N MET A 1 -49.13 -30.32 -14.31
CA MET A 1 -47.75 -30.21 -14.83
C MET A 1 -47.29 -28.75 -14.91
N LYS A 2 -47.09 -28.05 -13.77
CA LYS A 2 -46.54 -26.67 -13.76
C LYS A 2 -45.72 -26.36 -12.49
N ALA A 3 -45.34 -27.36 -11.71
CA ALA A 3 -44.64 -27.16 -10.42
C ALA A 3 -43.11 -27.40 -10.50
N TRP A 4 -42.61 -27.93 -11.62
CA TRP A 4 -41.22 -28.40 -11.72
C TRP A 4 -40.30 -27.37 -12.37
N VAL A 5 -40.85 -26.34 -13.04
CA VAL A 5 -40.07 -25.29 -13.71
C VAL A 5 -39.46 -24.29 -12.73
N ASN A 6 -40.08 -24.09 -11.55
CA ASN A 6 -39.58 -23.14 -10.55
C ASN A 6 -38.43 -23.67 -9.68
N ILE A 7 -38.17 -24.97 -9.68
CA ILE A 7 -37.06 -25.56 -8.90
C ILE A 7 -35.72 -25.48 -9.64
N LEU A 8 -35.74 -25.36 -10.98
CA LEU A 8 -34.50 -25.23 -11.76
C LEU A 8 -33.90 -23.81 -11.74
N PHE A 9 -34.68 -22.79 -11.37
CA PHE A 9 -34.21 -21.39 -11.40
C PHE A 9 -33.54 -20.93 -10.08
N LEU A 10 -33.70 -21.67 -8.99
CA LEU A 10 -33.07 -21.35 -7.70
C LEU A 10 -31.64 -21.92 -7.55
N PHE A 11 -31.17 -22.72 -8.50
CA PHE A 11 -29.84 -23.34 -8.43
C PHE A 11 -28.72 -22.52 -9.10
N ALA A 12 -29.07 -21.54 -9.95
CA ALA A 12 -28.09 -20.79 -10.74
C ALA A 12 -27.34 -19.68 -9.96
N LEU A 13 -27.73 -19.36 -8.73
CA LEU A 13 -27.16 -18.24 -7.95
C LEU A 13 -26.07 -18.64 -6.94
N ARG A 14 -25.57 -19.88 -6.99
CA ARG A 14 -24.43 -20.33 -6.17
C ARG A 14 -23.14 -20.40 -6.98
N LEU A 15 -22.95 -19.54 -7.99
CA LEU A 15 -21.62 -19.33 -8.57
C LEU A 15 -20.75 -18.71 -7.47
N GLY A 16 -19.84 -19.52 -6.94
CA GLY A 16 -19.17 -19.34 -5.66
C GLY A 16 -18.61 -17.94 -5.45
N ALA A 17 -19.03 -17.33 -4.34
CA ALA A 17 -18.24 -16.27 -3.73
C ALA A 17 -16.94 -16.89 -3.21
N GLN A 18 -15.95 -17.01 -4.09
CA GLN A 18 -14.59 -17.35 -3.70
C GLN A 18 -14.03 -16.17 -2.92
N SER A 19 -13.81 -16.36 -1.62
CA SER A 19 -13.17 -15.34 -0.78
C SER A 19 -11.66 -15.45 -0.92
N TYR A 20 -11.02 -14.39 -1.39
CA TYR A 20 -9.58 -14.31 -1.53
C TYR A 20 -8.98 -13.76 -0.24
N SER A 21 -7.98 -14.41 0.34
CA SER A 21 -7.32 -13.91 1.55
C SER A 21 -5.92 -13.39 1.26
N LEU A 22 -5.55 -12.32 1.95
CA LEU A 22 -4.22 -11.73 1.91
C LEU A 22 -3.63 -11.71 3.32
N GLU A 23 -2.38 -12.16 3.42
CA GLU A 23 -1.55 -11.97 4.59
C GLU A 23 -0.27 -11.25 4.16
N ILE A 24 0.09 -10.19 4.89
CA ILE A 24 1.30 -9.41 4.62
C ILE A 24 2.25 -9.58 5.80
N ARG A 25 3.49 -9.98 5.51
CA ARG A 25 4.56 -10.07 6.49
C ARG A 25 5.70 -9.16 6.11
N ILE A 26 6.17 -8.42 7.10
CA ILE A 26 7.34 -7.56 6.96
C ILE A 26 8.56 -8.35 7.43
N SER A 27 9.51 -8.57 6.53
CA SER A 27 10.66 -9.47 6.74
C SER A 27 11.69 -8.90 7.72
N ASP A 28 11.82 -7.59 7.76
CA ASP A 28 12.89 -6.86 8.45
C ASP A 28 12.45 -6.21 9.77
N ASP A 29 11.20 -5.74 9.88
CA ASP A 29 10.59 -5.31 11.14
C ASP A 29 9.19 -5.93 11.33
N PRO A 30 9.08 -7.02 12.12
CA PRO A 30 7.81 -7.68 12.40
C PRO A 30 6.78 -6.78 13.10
N THR A 31 7.21 -5.71 13.77
CA THR A 31 6.32 -4.82 14.52
C THR A 31 5.54 -3.87 13.61
N LEU A 32 6.03 -3.59 12.40
CA LEU A 32 5.36 -2.73 11.43
C LEU A 32 4.13 -3.40 10.80
N GLY A 33 4.17 -4.72 10.65
CA GLY A 33 3.08 -5.49 10.02
C GLY A 33 1.76 -5.39 10.80
N GLY A 34 1.83 -5.26 12.13
CA GLY A 34 0.65 -5.07 12.98
C GLY A 34 0.15 -3.62 13.09
N LYS A 35 0.98 -2.64 12.72
CA LYS A 35 0.64 -1.21 12.86
C LYS A 35 -0.14 -0.68 11.66
N ILE A 36 0.07 -1.24 10.47
CA ILE A 36 -0.60 -0.81 9.24
C ILE A 36 -1.84 -1.66 9.00
N LYS A 37 -3.01 -1.01 9.10
CA LYS A 37 -4.30 -1.66 8.83
C LYS A 37 -4.38 -2.06 7.37
N HIS A 38 -4.79 -3.30 7.12
CA HIS A 38 -5.07 -3.81 5.79
C HIS A 38 -6.27 -4.76 5.85
N THR A 39 -7.00 -4.83 4.74
CA THR A 39 -8.07 -5.80 4.56
C THR A 39 -7.48 -7.19 4.30
N THR A 40 -8.06 -8.23 4.90
CA THR A 40 -7.57 -9.61 4.78
C THR A 40 -8.44 -10.48 3.89
N ARG A 41 -9.59 -9.98 3.41
CA ARG A 41 -10.54 -10.72 2.56
C ARG A 41 -11.06 -9.87 1.40
N PHE A 42 -11.07 -10.43 0.20
CA PHE A 42 -11.41 -9.75 -1.04
C PHE A 42 -12.38 -10.57 -1.89
N ALA A 43 -13.16 -9.89 -2.73
CA ALA A 43 -14.10 -10.53 -3.65
C ALA A 43 -13.40 -10.96 -4.95
N SER A 44 -12.23 -10.39 -5.26
CA SER A 44 -11.45 -10.75 -6.44
C SER A 44 -9.92 -10.70 -6.20
N VAL A 45 -9.19 -11.38 -7.06
CA VAL A 45 -7.72 -11.31 -7.16
C VAL A 45 -7.25 -9.89 -7.43
N ALA A 46 -7.92 -9.15 -8.31
CA ALA A 46 -7.54 -7.78 -8.67
C ALA A 46 -7.67 -6.81 -7.48
N GLU A 47 -8.71 -6.94 -6.66
CA GLU A 47 -8.87 -6.15 -5.44
C GLU A 47 -7.77 -6.48 -4.41
N ARG A 48 -7.43 -7.76 -4.27
CA ARG A 48 -6.34 -8.21 -3.40
C ARG A 48 -4.99 -7.63 -3.84
N ASP A 49 -4.69 -7.65 -5.14
CA ASP A 49 -3.43 -7.12 -5.66
C ASP A 49 -3.37 -5.58 -5.52
N LYS A 50 -4.53 -4.90 -5.65
CA LYS A 50 -4.65 -3.47 -5.37
C LYS A 50 -4.38 -3.15 -3.90
N GLU A 51 -4.85 -3.98 -2.96
CA GLU A 51 -4.53 -3.82 -1.54
C GLU A 51 -3.02 -3.91 -1.29
N VAL A 52 -2.33 -4.89 -1.90
CA VAL A 52 -0.87 -5.02 -1.78
C VAL A 52 -0.17 -3.74 -2.25
N GLN A 53 -0.61 -3.17 -3.37
CA GLN A 53 -0.09 -1.89 -3.86
C GLN A 53 -0.37 -0.73 -2.89
N GLN A 54 -1.58 -0.65 -2.34
CA GLN A 54 -1.95 0.39 -1.37
C GLN A 54 -1.16 0.27 -0.06
N PHE A 55 -0.87 -0.95 0.38
CA PHE A 55 0.00 -1.19 1.52
C PHE A 55 1.42 -0.65 1.27
N LEU A 56 1.97 -0.91 0.07
CA LEU A 56 3.28 -0.41 -0.32
C LEU A 56 3.31 1.13 -0.38
N PHE A 57 2.27 1.76 -0.94
CA PHE A 57 2.13 3.21 -0.94
C PHE A 57 2.06 3.77 0.48
N THR A 58 1.37 3.08 1.39
CA THR A 58 1.31 3.47 2.80
C THR A 58 2.70 3.41 3.44
N LEU A 59 3.52 2.42 3.10
CA LEU A 59 4.92 2.37 3.57
C LEU A 59 5.73 3.57 3.06
N TRP A 60 5.64 3.89 1.77
CA TRP A 60 6.31 5.07 1.20
C TRP A 60 5.82 6.38 1.85
N ASP A 61 4.52 6.52 2.07
CA ASP A 61 3.92 7.66 2.75
C ASP A 61 4.36 7.79 4.22
N ASN A 62 4.86 6.71 4.82
CA ASN A 62 5.42 6.66 6.18
C ASN A 62 6.97 6.61 6.20
N ALA A 63 7.61 7.12 5.16
CA ALA A 63 9.07 7.28 5.02
C ALA A 63 9.88 6.01 4.74
N TYR A 64 9.24 4.86 4.52
CA TYR A 64 9.93 3.63 4.13
C TYR A 64 10.14 3.58 2.62
N LEU A 65 10.90 4.51 2.05
CA LEU A 65 11.02 4.65 0.59
C LEU A 65 11.68 3.45 -0.11
N ALA A 66 12.51 2.69 0.60
CA ALA A 66 13.11 1.45 0.10
C ALA A 66 12.16 0.24 0.18
N ALA A 67 10.91 0.44 0.63
CA ALA A 67 9.96 -0.63 0.75
C ALA A 67 9.71 -1.31 -0.59
N ARG A 68 9.78 -2.64 -0.60
CA ARG A 68 9.58 -3.48 -1.79
C ARG A 68 9.02 -4.83 -1.42
N ILE A 69 8.38 -5.46 -2.40
CA ILE A 69 7.92 -6.85 -2.30
C ILE A 69 9.11 -7.75 -2.64
N ASP A 70 9.50 -8.61 -1.70
CA ASP A 70 10.60 -9.57 -1.92
C ASP A 70 10.08 -10.83 -2.61
N SER A 71 8.95 -11.37 -2.12
CA SER A 71 8.35 -12.58 -2.66
C SER A 71 6.86 -12.69 -2.32
N SER A 72 6.16 -13.53 -3.07
CA SER A 72 4.79 -13.94 -2.77
C SER A 72 4.71 -15.47 -2.78
N ALA A 73 3.90 -16.02 -1.88
CA ALA A 73 3.65 -17.44 -1.75
C ALA A 73 2.15 -17.68 -1.60
N GLY A 74 1.69 -18.87 -1.99
CA GLY A 74 0.30 -19.29 -1.81
C GLY A 74 -0.34 -19.80 -3.09
N ASP A 75 -1.66 -19.87 -3.07
CA ASP A 75 -2.50 -20.35 -4.16
C ASP A 75 -3.40 -19.23 -4.70
N SER A 76 -4.30 -19.58 -5.62
CA SER A 76 -5.23 -18.62 -6.21
C SER A 76 -6.13 -17.94 -5.17
N LEU A 77 -6.46 -18.61 -4.08
CA LEU A 77 -7.38 -18.14 -3.04
C LEU A 77 -6.67 -17.47 -1.86
N LYS A 78 -5.47 -17.92 -1.51
CA LYS A 78 -4.70 -17.44 -0.36
C LYS A 78 -3.34 -16.97 -0.82
N GLN A 79 -3.03 -15.71 -0.56
CA GLN A 79 -1.72 -15.14 -0.84
C GLN A 79 -1.06 -14.62 0.42
N LEU A 80 0.20 -15.00 0.57
CA LEU A 80 1.14 -14.48 1.56
C LEU A 80 2.18 -13.63 0.82
N VAL A 81 2.33 -12.37 1.21
CA VAL A 81 3.28 -11.43 0.59
C VAL A 81 4.34 -11.05 1.62
N TYR A 82 5.60 -11.23 1.24
CA TYR A 82 6.76 -10.81 2.01
C TYR A 82 7.26 -9.47 1.49
N ILE A 83 7.36 -8.50 2.40
CA ILE A 83 7.77 -7.14 2.10
C ILE A 83 8.98 -6.81 2.97
N SER A 84 10.04 -6.26 2.39
CA SER A 84 11.08 -5.57 3.14
C SER A 84 10.73 -4.09 3.18
N ALA A 85 10.61 -3.50 4.37
CA ALA A 85 10.30 -2.07 4.52
C ALA A 85 11.54 -1.18 4.34
N GLY A 86 12.71 -1.67 4.74
CA GLY A 86 13.94 -0.90 4.87
C GLY A 86 13.94 0.01 6.10
N GLN A 87 14.94 0.89 6.16
CA GLN A 87 14.98 1.94 7.19
C GLN A 87 14.11 3.14 6.76
N PRO A 88 13.49 3.86 7.71
CA PRO A 88 12.81 5.11 7.40
C PRO A 88 13.83 6.14 6.92
N TYR A 89 13.51 6.82 5.82
CA TYR A 89 14.36 7.86 5.24
C TYR A 89 14.13 9.21 5.92
N GLU A 90 15.20 9.97 6.08
CA GLU A 90 15.17 11.35 6.55
C GLU A 90 15.58 12.30 5.43
N TRP A 91 15.04 13.52 5.47
CA TRP A 91 15.45 14.61 4.61
C TRP A 91 16.90 15.00 4.92
N ALA A 92 17.82 14.67 4.01
CA ALA A 92 19.25 14.92 4.19
C ALA A 92 19.59 16.41 4.20
N SER A 93 19.18 17.14 3.15
CA SER A 93 19.19 18.61 3.02
C SER A 93 18.70 18.94 1.61
N LEU A 94 17.66 19.75 1.43
CA LEU A 94 17.26 20.22 0.10
C LEU A 94 17.95 21.55 -0.19
N ARG A 95 19.00 21.54 -1.03
CA ARG A 95 19.76 22.76 -1.38
C ARG A 95 19.10 23.47 -2.57
N LYS A 96 19.02 24.80 -2.48
CA LYS A 96 18.39 25.74 -3.44
C LYS A 96 18.87 25.62 -4.91
N GLY A 97 20.02 25.01 -5.18
CA GLY A 97 20.54 24.88 -6.55
C GLY A 97 20.60 26.26 -7.25
N ASN A 98 19.94 26.38 -8.40
CA ASN A 98 19.83 27.61 -9.21
C ASN A 98 18.50 28.38 -9.02
N ALA A 99 17.65 27.98 -8.07
CA ALA A 99 16.34 28.61 -7.91
C ALA A 99 16.45 29.99 -7.22
N ASP A 100 15.70 30.96 -7.75
CA ASP A 100 15.64 32.32 -7.20
C ASP A 100 15.03 32.32 -5.79
N GLU A 101 15.63 33.08 -4.88
CA GLU A 101 15.26 33.10 -3.47
C GLU A 101 13.88 33.73 -3.22
N GLY A 102 13.47 34.66 -4.10
CA GLY A 102 12.15 35.27 -4.08
C GLY A 102 11.05 34.26 -4.44
N LEU A 103 11.30 33.39 -5.42
CA LEU A 103 10.39 32.31 -5.81
C LEU A 103 10.29 31.23 -4.75
N LEU A 104 11.42 30.82 -4.15
CA LEU A 104 11.46 29.83 -3.07
C LEU A 104 10.71 30.33 -1.82
N SER A 105 10.86 31.60 -1.47
CA SER A 105 10.12 32.21 -0.36
C SER A 105 8.62 32.30 -0.64
N ALA A 106 8.22 32.63 -1.88
CA ALA A 106 6.82 32.74 -2.29
C ALA A 106 6.06 31.40 -2.21
N VAL A 107 6.73 30.27 -2.48
CA VAL A 107 6.15 28.92 -2.30
C VAL A 107 6.29 28.39 -0.87
N GLY A 108 6.79 29.20 0.07
CA GLY A 108 6.93 28.84 1.48
C GLY A 108 8.09 27.88 1.79
N PHE A 109 9.04 27.72 0.86
CA PHE A 109 10.21 26.86 1.08
C PHE A 109 11.19 27.51 2.05
N ARG A 110 11.48 26.83 3.18
CA ARG A 110 12.54 27.22 4.12
C ARG A 110 13.46 26.04 4.39
N GLU A 111 14.72 26.16 3.98
CA GLU A 111 15.77 25.13 4.09
C GLU A 111 15.93 24.59 5.53
N LYS A 112 15.75 25.45 6.54
CA LYS A 112 15.82 25.11 7.97
C LYS A 112 14.70 24.17 8.46
N ILE A 113 13.62 23.99 7.68
CA ILE A 113 12.47 23.13 8.04
C ILE A 113 12.71 21.67 7.61
N TYR A 114 13.55 21.45 6.60
CA TYR A 114 13.74 20.13 5.99
C TYR A 114 14.96 19.38 6.54
N ASN A 115 15.94 20.03 7.18
CA ASN A 115 17.08 19.30 7.76
C ASN A 115 16.65 18.45 8.97
N GLY A 116 16.90 17.13 8.91
CA GLY A 116 16.75 16.21 10.04
C GLY A 116 15.31 15.81 10.37
N LYS A 117 14.37 15.96 9.43
CA LYS A 117 13.00 15.43 9.57
C LYS A 117 12.83 14.16 8.75
N THR A 118 12.04 13.23 9.27
CA THR A 118 11.56 12.06 8.53
C THR A 118 10.89 12.49 7.21
N LEU A 119 11.30 11.87 6.10
CA LEU A 119 10.87 12.17 4.75
C LEU A 119 9.59 11.40 4.42
N TYR A 120 8.43 12.05 4.53
CA TYR A 120 7.17 11.43 4.14
C TYR A 120 6.88 11.65 2.65
N TYR A 121 6.66 10.57 1.88
CA TYR A 121 6.42 10.68 0.43
C TYR A 121 5.20 11.55 0.09
N LYS A 122 4.14 11.51 0.91
CA LYS A 122 2.95 12.36 0.77
C LYS A 122 3.24 13.87 0.70
N ASP A 123 4.34 14.32 1.31
CA ASP A 123 4.73 15.73 1.32
C ASP A 123 5.42 16.12 0.00
N LEU A 124 6.09 15.19 -0.68
CA LEU A 124 6.68 15.38 -2.01
C LEU A 124 5.61 15.60 -3.08
N ARG A 125 4.45 14.94 -2.97
CA ARG A 125 3.37 15.05 -3.97
C ARG A 125 2.70 16.43 -3.99
N LYS A 126 2.93 17.27 -2.98
CA LYS A 126 2.32 18.60 -2.85
C LYS A 126 3.25 19.75 -3.28
N LEU A 127 4.53 19.46 -3.51
CA LEU A 127 5.52 20.40 -4.07
C LEU A 127 5.35 20.48 -5.60
#